data_AF-A0A352IQP9-F1
#
_entry.id   AF-A0A352IQP9-F1
#
_cell.length_a   1.000
_cell.length_b   1.000
_cell.length_c   1.000
_cell.angle_alpha   90.00
_cell.angle_beta   90.00
_cell.angle_gamma   90.00
#
_symmetry.space_group_name_H-M   'P 1'
#
loop_
_entity.id
_entity.type
_entity.pdbx_description
1 polymer ?
#
loop_
_entity_poly.entity_id
_entity_poly.type
_entity_poly.pdbx_seq_one_letter_code
_entity_poly.pdbx_strand_id
1 'polypeptide(L)' 'ASAEVGAVMMVGGNIDGVTRVMTTAIVLETSKGALPLALGLGIVLLTLVMVINATAYILSETAKRRMG' A
#
# COMPACT_ATOMS: atom_id res chain seq x y z
N ALA A 1 4.41 0.88 11.99
CA ALA A 1 4.35 0.79 10.52
C ALA A 1 5.75 0.75 9.89
N SER A 2 6.61 1.77 10.04
CA SER A 2 7.95 1.79 9.41
C SER A 2 8.90 0.68 9.90
N ALA A 3 8.83 0.30 11.19
CA ALA A 3 9.62 -0.81 11.75
C ALA A 3 9.23 -2.20 11.19
N GLU A 4 7.96 -2.37 10.83
CA GLU A 4 7.44 -3.61 10.24
C GLU A 4 8.02 -3.84 8.84
N VAL A 5 8.01 -2.79 8.01
CA VAL A 5 8.57 -2.85 6.65
C VAL A 5 10.08 -3.14 6.69
N GLY A 6 10.82 -2.53 7.63
CA GLY A 6 12.25 -2.79 7.80
C GLY A 6 12.56 -4.24 8.23
N ALA A 7 11.76 -4.82 9.12
CA ALA A 7 11.90 -6.21 9.54
C ALA A 7 11.62 -7.19 8.37
N VAL A 8 10.57 -6.94 7.59
CA VAL A 8 10.20 -7.77 6.42
C VAL A 8 11.28 -7.75 5.34
N MET A 9 11.94 -6.61 5.13
CA MET A 9 13.05 -6.50 4.18
C MET A 9 14.27 -7.35 4.57
N MET A 10 14.59 -7.46 5.87
CA MET A 10 15.72 -8.26 6.36
C MET A 10 15.44 -9.77 6.42
N VAL A 11 14.20 -10.18 6.71
CA VAL A 11 13.81 -11.59 6.92
C VAL A 11 13.53 -12.34 5.60
N GLY A 12 13.60 -11.66 4.45
CA GLY A 12 13.37 -12.27 3.13
C GLY A 12 11.92 -12.18 2.63
N GLY A 13 11.09 -11.30 3.23
CA GLY A 13 9.74 -11.00 2.73
C GLY A 13 9.70 -10.11 1.49
N ASN A 14 10.85 -9.87 0.85
CA ASN A 14 10.98 -9.02 -0.33
C ASN A 14 11.31 -9.84 -1.60
N ILE A 15 10.91 -11.11 -1.66
CA ILE A 15 11.12 -11.97 -2.84
C ILE A 15 10.07 -11.62 -3.88
N ASP A 16 10.53 -11.32 -5.10
CA ASP A 16 9.66 -10.90 -6.21
C ASP A 16 8.58 -11.94 -6.49
N GLY A 17 7.32 -11.50 -6.55
CA GLY A 17 6.18 -12.35 -6.87
C GLY A 17 5.75 -13.40 -5.81
N VAL A 18 6.51 -13.58 -4.71
CA VAL A 18 6.19 -14.62 -3.69
C VAL A 18 5.77 -13.99 -2.36
N THR A 19 6.55 -13.03 -1.86
CA THR A 19 6.30 -12.40 -0.54
C THR A 19 6.35 -10.88 -0.59
N ARG A 20 6.78 -10.29 -1.71
CA ARG A 20 6.95 -8.85 -1.89
C ARG A 20 5.61 -8.11 -1.93
N VAL A 21 5.37 -7.31 -0.89
CA VAL A 21 4.24 -6.38 -0.82
C VAL A 21 4.60 -5.03 -1.45
N MET A 22 3.60 -4.31 -1.97
CA MET A 22 3.82 -3.01 -2.66
C MET A 22 4.64 -2.02 -1.82
N THR A 23 4.39 -1.94 -0.51
CA THR A 23 5.11 -1.03 0.39
C THR A 23 6.60 -1.36 0.51
N THR A 24 6.96 -2.66 0.54
CA THR A 24 8.36 -3.10 0.54
C THR A 24 9.03 -2.88 -0.83
N ALA A 25 8.28 -3.01 -1.93
CA ALA A 25 8.79 -2.73 -3.28
C ALA A 25 9.12 -1.24 -3.47
N ILE A 26 8.27 -0.34 -2.95
CA ILE A 26 8.52 1.11 -2.97
C ILE A 26 9.81 1.43 -2.21
N VAL A 27 9.99 0.87 -1.01
CA VAL A 27 11.20 1.09 -0.21
C VAL A 27 12.43 0.53 -0.91
N LEU A 28 12.35 -0.67 -1.49
CA LEU A 28 13.45 -1.28 -2.23
C LEU A 28 13.90 -0.44 -3.43
N GLU A 29 12.97 -0.01 -4.28
CA GLU A 29 13.30 0.80 -5.46
C GLU A 29 13.81 2.20 -5.07
N THR A 30 13.33 2.75 -3.95
CA THR A 30 13.90 3.98 -3.35
C THR A 30 15.34 3.75 -2.90
N SER A 31 15.63 2.65 -2.19
CA SER A 31 16.97 2.29 -1.74
C SER A 31 17.93 1.94 -2.90
N LYS A 32 17.41 1.52 -4.05
CA LYS A 32 18.18 1.30 -5.29
C LYS A 32 18.43 2.57 -6.10
N GLY A 33 17.88 3.71 -5.68
CA GLY A 33 17.96 5.00 -6.40
C GLY A 33 16.97 5.15 -7.57
N ALA A 34 16.07 4.18 -7.78
CA ALA A 34 15.04 4.20 -8.81
C ALA A 34 13.79 4.98 -8.35
N LEU A 35 14.00 6.25 -8.00
CA LEU A 35 12.96 7.14 -7.49
C LEU A 35 11.72 7.28 -8.40
N PRO A 36 11.85 7.35 -9.74
CA PRO A 36 10.66 7.45 -10.60
C PRO A 36 9.71 6.26 -10.47
N LEU A 37 10.27 5.04 -10.36
CA LEU A 37 9.49 3.82 -10.22
C LEU A 37 8.84 3.74 -8.83
N ALA A 38 9.59 4.08 -7.78
CA ALA A 38 9.09 4.12 -6.41
C ALA A 38 7.92 5.11 -6.24
N LEU A 39 8.04 6.30 -6.84
CA LEU A 39 6.98 7.32 -6.84
C LEU A 39 5.75 6.87 -7.64
N GLY A 40 5.95 6.23 -8.80
CA GLY A 40 4.86 5.67 -9.59
C GLY A 40 4.05 4.63 -8.81
N LEU A 41 4.74 3.68 -8.18
CA LEU A 41 4.11 2.67 -7.32
C LEU A 41 3.41 3.30 -6.10
N GLY A 42 4.01 4.33 -5.51
CA GLY A 42 3.42 5.09 -4.41
C GLY A 42 2.10 5.77 -4.80
N ILE A 43 2.05 6.42 -5.97
CA ILE A 43 0.84 7.08 -6.47
C ILE A 43 -0.27 6.03 -6.69
N VAL A 44 0.04 4.91 -7.35
CA VAL A 44 -0.93 3.83 -7.59
C VAL A 44 -1.52 3.31 -6.28
N LEU A 45 -0.67 3.07 -5.27
CA LEU A 45 -1.10 2.58 -3.98
C LEU A 45 -2.00 3.60 -3.26
N LEU A 46 -1.65 4.88 -3.28
CA LEU A 46 -2.47 5.95 -2.67
C LEU A 46 -3.82 6.08 -3.36
N THR A 47 -3.87 6.02 -4.70
CA THR A 47 -5.13 6.05 -5.46
C THR A 47 -6.02 4.87 -5.10
N LEU A 48 -5.47 3.65 -5.02
CA LEU A 48 -6.22 2.46 -4.63
C LEU A 48 -6.81 2.58 -3.23
N VAL A 49 -6.01 2.99 -2.25
CA VAL A 49 -6.47 3.18 -0.87
C VAL A 49 -7.58 4.23 -0.81
N MET A 50 -7.44 5.32 -1.54
CA MET A 50 -8.46 6.38 -1.59
C MET A 50 -9.78 5.87 -2.16
N VAL A 51 -9.74 5.13 -3.28
CA VAL A 51 -10.94 4.56 -3.92
C VAL A 51 -11.63 3.55 -3.00
N ILE A 52 -10.87 2.63 -2.39
CA ILE A 52 -11.41 1.62 -1.48
C ILE A 52 -12.05 2.30 -0.27
N ASN A 53 -11.35 3.24 0.36
CA ASN A 53 -11.85 3.93 1.55
C ASN A 53 -13.07 4.80 1.24
N ALA A 54 -13.06 5.52 0.11
CA ALA A 54 -14.22 6.31 -0.32
C ALA A 54 -15.45 5.42 -0.57
N THR A 55 -15.26 4.27 -1.23
CA THR A 55 -16.35 3.32 -1.49
C THR A 55 -16.89 2.72 -0.19
N ALA A 56 -15.99 2.29 0.70
CA ALA A 56 -16.36 1.76 2.01
C ALA A 56 -17.11 2.80 2.86
N TYR A 57 -16.69 4.07 2.80
CA TYR A 57 -17.35 5.18 3.47
C TYR A 57 -18.77 5.41 2.94
N ILE A 58 -18.95 5.47 1.62
CA ILE A 58 -20.27 5.68 0.99
C ILE A 58 -21.22 4.52 1.34
N LEU A 59 -20.73 3.27 1.28
CA LEU A 59 -21.53 2.10 1.64
C LEU A 59 -21.92 2.11 3.12
N SER A 60 -20.98 2.45 4.01
CA SER A 60 -21.24 2.53 5.45
C SER A 60 -22.23 3.66 5.79
N GLU A 61 -22.10 4.81 5.12
CA GLU A 61 -23.01 5.95 5.27
C GLU A 61 -24.42 5.60 4.79
N THR A 62 -24.54 4.92 3.65
CA THR A 62 -25.83 4.47 3.11
C THR A 62 -26.48 3.40 4.01
N ALA A 63 -25.68 2.50 4.58
CA ALA A 63 -26.17 1.49 5.53
C ALA A 63 -26.64 2.12 6.84
N LYS A 64 -25.90 3.09 7.39
CA LYS A 64 -26.31 3.84 8.59
C LYS A 64 -27.62 4.61 8.38
N ARG A 65 -27.79 5.23 7.21
CA ARG A 65 -29.03 5.94 6.84
C ARG A 65 -30.25 5.03 6.65
N ARG A 66 -30.05 3.72 6.43
CA ARG A 66 -31.15 2.74 6.36
C ARG A 66 -31.50 2.13 7.71
N MET A 67 -30.62 2.24 8.70
CA MET A 67 -30.81 1.68 10.05
C MET A 67 -31.29 2.72 11.08
N GLY A 68 -31.30 4.01 10.74
CA GLY A 68 -32.01 5.07 11.47
C GLY A 68 -33.29 5.44 10.75
#